data_AF-A0A1Q4UKQ7-F1
#
_entry.id   AF-A0A1Q4UKQ7-F1
#
_cell.length_a   1.000
_cell.length_b   1.000
_cell.length_c   1.000
_cell.angle_alpha   90.00
_cell.angle_beta   90.00
_cell.angle_gamma   90.00
#
_symmetry.space_group_name_H-M   'P 1'
#
loop_
_entity.id
_entity.type
_entity.pdbx_description
1 polymer ?
#
loop_
_entity_poly.entity_id
_entity_poly.type
_entity_poly.pdbx_seq_one_letter_code
_entity_poly.pdbx_strand_id
1 'polypeptide(L)'
;TPTRFDTRSGTFPISLSEPATRMLREYSDTGANAGFVIPTMTPSTLQVSGFNIANSMNPQEFSQFYRDRENVLVLAAHAVHQRCQALDPQLSQPEIHLASQKDIHYAPLSTRERECLLWLCKGLRNDAIADRMGISRVTVE
;
A
#
# COMPACT_ATOMS: atom_id res chain seq x y z
N THR A 1 12.78 -12.15 23.98
CA THR A 1 12.89 -12.40 22.53
C THR A 1 11.49 -12.33 21.95
N PRO A 2 11.18 -11.47 20.97
CA PRO A 2 9.86 -11.48 20.38
C PRO A 2 9.65 -12.83 19.72
N THR A 3 8.61 -13.56 20.13
CA THR A 3 8.21 -14.81 19.52
C THR A 3 7.85 -14.53 18.07
N ARG A 4 8.53 -15.18 17.12
CA ARG A 4 8.11 -15.22 15.72
C ARG A 4 6.62 -15.59 15.73
N PHE A 5 5.78 -14.82 15.05
CA PHE A 5 4.39 -15.23 14.85
C PHE A 5 4.45 -16.60 14.16
N ASP A 6 4.05 -17.65 14.88
CA ASP A 6 4.10 -19.03 14.39
C ASP A 6 2.91 -19.22 13.44
N THR A 7 3.00 -18.62 12.26
CA THR A 7 2.04 -18.79 11.17
C THR A 7 2.26 -20.17 10.58
N ARG A 8 1.63 -21.19 11.17
CA ARG A 8 1.60 -22.53 10.58
C ARG A 8 1.06 -22.43 9.15
N SER A 9 1.94 -22.61 8.17
CA SER A 9 1.57 -22.64 6.76
C SER A 9 0.73 -23.90 6.52
N GLY A 10 -0.56 -23.72 6.26
CA GLY A 10 -1.48 -24.80 5.91
C GLY A 10 -1.91 -24.69 4.45
N THR A 11 -1.79 -25.77 3.69
CA THR A 11 -2.46 -25.88 2.39
C THR A 11 -3.89 -26.34 2.65
N PHE A 12 -4.83 -25.41 2.66
CA PHE A 12 -6.24 -25.73 2.76
C PHE A 12 -6.77 -26.01 1.35
N PRO A 13 -7.40 -27.17 1.07
CA PRO A 13 -8.09 -27.39 -0.20
C PRO A 13 -9.31 -26.48 -0.21
N ILE A 14 -9.18 -25.31 -0.83
CA ILE A 14 -10.28 -24.36 -1.00
C ILE A 14 -10.88 -24.61 -2.39
N SER A 15 -12.09 -25.16 -2.44
CA SER A 15 -12.89 -25.12 -3.66
C SER A 15 -13.60 -23.77 -3.71
N LEU A 16 -13.18 -22.90 -4.61
CA LEU A 16 -13.85 -21.62 -4.83
C LEU A 16 -15.13 -21.84 -5.64
N SER A 17 -16.15 -21.02 -5.37
CA SER A 17 -17.33 -20.96 -6.22
C SER A 17 -16.96 -20.33 -7.58
N GLU A 18 -17.79 -20.56 -8.59
CA GLU A 18 -17.58 -19.94 -9.92
C GLU A 18 -17.53 -18.40 -9.85
N PRO A 19 -18.42 -17.71 -9.10
CA PRO A 19 -18.31 -16.25 -8.92
C PRO A 19 -17.01 -15.80 -8.25
N ALA A 20 -16.56 -16.51 -7.20
CA ALA A 20 -15.31 -16.18 -6.52
C ALA A 20 -14.10 -16.37 -7.44
N THR A 21 -14.12 -17.42 -8.25
CA THR A 21 -13.06 -17.71 -9.23
C THR A 21 -12.99 -16.62 -10.30
N ARG A 22 -14.14 -16.17 -10.81
CA ARG A 22 -14.22 -15.07 -11.77
C ARG A 22 -13.66 -13.77 -11.18
N MET A 23 -14.08 -13.42 -9.97
CA MET A 23 -13.60 -12.21 -9.28
C MET A 23 -12.07 -12.21 -9.11
N LEU A 24 -11.47 -13.34 -8.73
CA LEU A 24 -10.01 -13.44 -8.58
C LEU A 24 -9.27 -13.34 -9.92
N ARG A 25 -9.86 -13.86 -11.01
CA ARG A 25 -9.28 -13.69 -12.36
C ARG A 25 -9.31 -12.23 -12.79
N GLU A 26 -10.45 -11.56 -12.65
CA GLU A 26 -10.59 -10.13 -12.96
C GLU A 26 -9.62 -9.28 -12.13
N TYR A 27 -9.41 -9.64 -10.86
CA TYR A 27 -8.42 -8.98 -10.02
C TYR A 27 -6.98 -9.22 -10.51
N SER A 28 -6.66 -10.45 -10.91
CA SER A 28 -5.34 -10.80 -11.48
C SER A 28 -5.05 -10.07 -12.80
N ASP A 29 -6.08 -9.81 -13.61
CA ASP A 29 -5.95 -9.02 -14.86
C ASP A 29 -5.48 -7.57 -14.60
N THR A 30 -5.63 -7.06 -13.37
CA THR A 30 -5.08 -5.75 -12.96
C THR A 30 -3.58 -5.78 -12.64
N GLY A 31 -2.93 -6.94 -12.78
CA GLY A 31 -1.53 -7.17 -12.41
C GLY A 31 -1.34 -7.60 -10.95
N ALA A 32 -2.41 -7.91 -10.23
CA ALA A 32 -2.39 -8.38 -8.84
C ALA A 32 -2.38 -9.92 -8.78
N ASN A 33 -1.20 -10.52 -8.91
CA ASN A 33 -1.03 -11.98 -9.00
C ASN A 33 -0.67 -12.65 -7.68
N ALA A 34 -0.02 -11.90 -6.78
CA ALA A 34 0.38 -12.38 -5.47
C ALA A 34 0.19 -11.27 -4.43
N GLY A 35 0.03 -11.66 -3.16
CA GLY A 35 -0.23 -10.70 -2.10
C GLY A 35 -0.43 -11.35 -0.74
N PHE A 36 -0.59 -10.52 0.28
CA PHE A 36 -1.01 -10.95 1.61
C PHE A 36 -2.13 -10.05 2.11
N VAL A 37 -2.94 -10.64 2.98
CA VAL A 37 -3.99 -9.96 3.73
C VAL A 37 -3.63 -10.09 5.19
N ILE A 38 -3.44 -8.96 5.87
CA ILE A 38 -3.24 -8.93 7.31
C ILE A 38 -4.56 -8.44 7.93
N PRO A 39 -5.39 -9.34 8.48
CA PRO A 39 -6.57 -8.92 9.20
C PRO A 39 -6.15 -8.22 10.49
N THR A 40 -6.75 -7.06 10.75
CA THR A 40 -6.61 -6.30 11.99
C THR A 40 -8.00 -6.14 12.61
N MET A 41 -8.05 -6.07 13.93
CA MET A 41 -9.30 -5.87 14.66
C MET A 41 -9.10 -4.78 15.71
N THR A 42 -10.07 -3.89 15.81
CA THR A 42 -10.13 -2.93 16.91
C THR A 42 -10.78 -3.60 18.13
N PRO A 43 -10.08 -3.67 19.29
CA PRO A 43 -10.59 -4.42 20.44
C PRO A 43 -11.96 -3.97 20.95
N SER A 44 -12.31 -2.69 20.79
CA SER A 44 -13.51 -2.08 21.37
C SER A 44 -14.75 -2.11 20.47
N THR A 45 -14.61 -2.25 19.15
CA THR A 45 -15.73 -2.09 18.20
C THR A 45 -16.12 -3.37 17.47
N LEU A 46 -15.39 -4.47 17.67
CA LEU A 46 -15.51 -5.71 16.87
C LEU A 46 -15.40 -5.49 15.36
N GLN A 47 -14.91 -4.32 14.93
CA GLN A 47 -14.69 -4.04 13.52
C GLN A 47 -13.42 -4.75 13.04
N VAL A 48 -13.59 -5.49 11.96
CA VAL A 48 -12.50 -6.16 11.26
C VAL A 48 -12.08 -5.29 10.09
N SER A 49 -10.78 -5.03 9.99
CA SER A 49 -10.16 -4.35 8.87
C SER A 49 -9.14 -5.29 8.22
N GLY A 50 -8.88 -5.09 6.93
CA GLY A 50 -7.89 -5.84 6.19
C GLY A 50 -6.84 -4.90 5.62
N PHE A 51 -5.57 -5.15 5.93
CA PHE A 51 -4.46 -4.51 5.24
C PHE A 51 -3.99 -5.42 4.11
N ASN A 52 -4.27 -5.02 2.87
CA ASN A 52 -4.04 -5.83 1.68
C ASN A 52 -2.89 -5.24 0.87
N ILE A 53 -1.89 -6.06 0.55
CA ILE A 53 -0.83 -5.70 -0.39
C ILE A 53 -0.86 -6.70 -1.53
N ALA A 54 -0.93 -6.18 -2.76
CA ALA A 54 -0.88 -6.94 -3.99
C ALA A 54 0.29 -6.51 -4.86
N ASN A 55 0.78 -7.44 -5.67
CA ASN A 55 1.88 -7.23 -6.58
C ASN A 55 1.78 -8.19 -7.79
N SER A 56 2.62 -7.92 -8.79
CA SER A 56 2.69 -8.68 -10.04
C SER A 56 3.72 -9.81 -10.04
N MET A 57 4.43 -10.05 -8.93
CA MET A 57 5.42 -11.12 -8.84
C MET A 57 4.74 -12.48 -8.99
N ASN A 58 5.51 -13.47 -9.42
CA ASN A 58 5.04 -14.85 -9.37
C ASN A 58 5.01 -15.36 -7.90
N PRO A 59 4.24 -16.41 -7.59
CA PRO A 59 4.12 -16.91 -6.22
C PRO A 59 5.44 -17.33 -5.57
N GLN A 60 6.40 -17.85 -6.34
CA GLN A 60 7.69 -18.31 -5.83
C GLN A 60 8.57 -17.12 -5.40
N GLU A 61 8.68 -16.11 -6.24
CA GLU A 61 9.39 -14.86 -5.96
C GLU A 61 8.76 -14.13 -4.76
N PHE A 62 7.43 -14.04 -4.73
CA PHE A 62 6.72 -13.45 -3.61
C PHE A 62 6.98 -14.20 -2.29
N SER A 63 6.98 -15.54 -2.32
CA SER A 63 7.26 -16.36 -1.15
C SER A 63 8.69 -16.15 -0.62
N GLN A 64 9.66 -15.91 -1.51
CA GLN A 64 11.03 -15.58 -1.12
C GLN A 64 11.13 -14.19 -0.51
N PHE A 65 10.47 -13.18 -1.11
CA PHE A 65 10.39 -11.83 -0.57
C PHE A 65 9.81 -11.79 0.85
N TYR A 66 8.79 -12.62 1.10
CA TYR A 66 8.02 -12.61 2.34
C TYR A 66 8.72 -13.28 3.54
N ARG A 67 9.52 -14.32 3.30
CA ARG A 67 10.04 -15.28 4.30
C ARG A 67 10.72 -14.68 5.54
N ASP A 68 11.26 -13.47 5.42
CA ASP A 68 11.97 -12.77 6.51
C ASP A 68 11.33 -11.42 6.89
N ARG A 69 10.18 -11.08 6.28
CA ARG A 69 9.52 -9.78 6.44
C ARG A 69 8.17 -9.85 7.13
N GLU A 70 7.65 -11.06 7.37
CA GLU A 70 6.42 -11.38 8.10
C GLU A 70 6.14 -10.43 9.28
N ASN A 71 7.02 -10.42 10.28
CA ASN A 71 6.84 -9.63 11.49
C ASN A 71 6.81 -8.13 11.20
N VAL A 72 7.68 -7.65 10.30
CA VAL A 72 7.74 -6.22 9.95
C VAL A 72 6.47 -5.79 9.24
N LEU A 73 5.93 -6.63 8.35
CA LEU A 73 4.69 -6.36 7.64
C LEU A 73 3.48 -6.37 8.57
N VAL A 74 3.42 -7.30 9.54
CA VAL A 74 2.38 -7.32 10.58
C VAL A 74 2.45 -6.08 11.46
N LEU A 75 3.65 -5.67 11.88
CA LEU A 75 3.83 -4.44 12.66
C LEU A 75 3.46 -3.18 11.87
N ALA A 76 3.83 -3.12 10.58
CA ALA A 76 3.46 -2.02 9.70
C ALA A 76 1.93 -1.94 9.53
N ALA A 77 1.27 -3.08 9.27
CA ALA A 77 -0.18 -3.15 9.18
C ALA A 77 -0.86 -2.69 10.48
N HIS A 78 -0.33 -3.08 11.64
CA HIS A 78 -0.85 -2.64 12.92
C HIS A 78 -0.66 -1.13 13.13
N ALA A 79 0.50 -0.57 12.80
CA ALA A 79 0.77 0.86 12.91
C ALA A 79 -0.14 1.69 11.99
N VAL A 80 -0.36 1.23 10.75
CA VAL A 80 -1.32 1.85 9.81
C VAL A 80 -2.73 1.79 10.40
N HIS A 81 -3.17 0.61 10.87
CA HIS A 81 -4.49 0.43 11.48
C HIS A 81 -4.71 1.35 12.69
N GLN A 82 -3.73 1.46 13.57
CA GLN A 82 -3.78 2.39 14.72
C GLN A 82 -3.85 3.84 14.27
N ARG A 83 -3.07 4.22 13.24
CA ARG A 83 -3.08 5.59 12.72
C ARG A 83 -4.41 5.95 12.07
N CYS A 84 -5.00 5.04 11.28
CA CYS A 84 -6.31 5.25 10.68
C CYS A 84 -7.38 5.44 11.77
N GLN A 85 -7.37 4.63 12.83
CA GLN A 85 -8.29 4.81 13.96
C GLN A 85 -8.08 6.13 14.71
N ALA A 86 -6.84 6.60 14.85
CA ALA A 86 -6.56 7.89 15.47
C ALA A 86 -7.05 9.08 14.61
N LEU A 87 -7.19 8.89 13.30
CA LEU A 87 -7.70 9.87 12.33
C LEU A 87 -9.22 9.73 12.08
N ASP A 88 -9.87 8.77 12.73
CA ASP A 88 -11.22 8.26 12.39
C ASP A 88 -12.37 9.28 12.33
N PRO A 89 -12.37 10.46 12.99
CA PRO A 89 -13.41 11.45 12.69
C PRO A 89 -13.48 11.87 11.21
N GLN A 90 -12.41 11.65 10.43
CA GLN A 90 -12.33 11.96 8.99
C GLN A 90 -12.51 10.76 8.05
N LEU A 91 -12.44 9.53 8.56
CA LEU A 91 -12.41 8.30 7.75
C LEU A 91 -13.71 7.48 7.84
N SER A 92 -14.64 7.86 8.73
CA SER A 92 -15.92 7.17 8.92
C SER A 92 -16.90 7.26 7.73
N GLN A 93 -16.51 7.88 6.61
CA GLN A 93 -17.31 7.83 5.38
C GLN A 93 -16.80 6.70 4.47
N PRO A 94 -17.66 5.70 4.14
CA PRO A 94 -17.28 4.53 3.34
C PRO A 94 -17.03 4.85 1.86
N GLU A 95 -17.00 6.13 1.48
CA GLU A 95 -16.62 6.53 0.13
C GLU A 95 -15.10 6.44 0.00
N ILE A 96 -14.68 5.72 -1.03
CA ILE A 96 -13.31 5.61 -1.54
C ILE A 96 -12.52 6.87 -1.16
N HIS A 97 -11.53 6.75 -0.29
CA HIS A 97 -10.66 7.86 0.07
C HIS A 97 -9.70 8.21 -1.07
N LEU A 98 -10.23 8.49 -2.26
CA LEU A 98 -9.69 9.58 -3.05
C LEU A 98 -9.83 10.78 -2.12
N ALA A 99 -8.72 11.27 -1.59
CA ALA A 99 -8.65 12.35 -0.62
C ALA A 99 -9.85 13.29 -0.77
N SER A 100 -10.75 13.29 0.22
CA SER A 100 -12.01 14.06 0.20
C SER A 100 -11.74 15.42 -0.42
N GLN A 101 -12.36 15.72 -1.56
CA GLN A 101 -12.23 17.04 -2.21
C GLN A 101 -12.74 18.18 -1.31
N LYS A 102 -13.43 17.85 -0.21
CA LYS A 102 -13.79 18.82 0.81
C LYS A 102 -12.56 19.08 1.69
N ASP A 103 -12.03 20.28 1.54
CA ASP A 103 -11.08 20.97 2.42
C ASP A 103 -9.57 20.80 2.16
N ILE A 104 -9.15 20.14 1.08
CA ILE A 104 -7.72 20.13 0.70
C ILE A 104 -7.42 21.22 -0.34
N HIS A 105 -7.17 22.43 0.15
CA HIS A 105 -6.59 23.51 -0.64
C HIS A 105 -5.10 23.22 -0.89
N TYR A 106 -4.79 22.37 -1.85
CA TYR A 106 -3.42 22.32 -2.38
C TYR A 106 -3.16 23.62 -3.13
N ALA A 107 -2.06 24.29 -2.81
CA ALA A 107 -1.57 25.38 -3.66
C ALA A 107 -1.32 24.82 -5.07
N PRO A 108 -1.75 25.51 -6.14
CA PRO A 108 -1.52 25.05 -7.49
C PRO A 108 -0.02 25.00 -7.76
N LEU A 109 0.47 23.84 -8.18
CA LEU A 109 1.86 23.67 -8.59
C LEU A 109 2.10 24.41 -9.92
N SER A 110 3.19 25.15 -9.99
CA SER A 110 3.72 25.63 -11.26
C SER A 110 4.12 24.46 -12.16
N THR A 111 4.24 24.73 -13.46
CA THR A 111 4.69 23.72 -14.44
C THR A 111 6.04 23.11 -14.05
N ARG A 112 6.95 23.92 -13.50
CA ARG A 112 8.28 23.48 -13.07
C ARG A 112 8.23 22.63 -11.80
N GLU A 113 7.47 23.04 -10.77
CA GLU A 113 7.30 22.23 -9.56
C GLU A 113 6.68 20.87 -9.87
N ARG A 114 5.66 20.85 -10.74
CA ARG A 114 5.05 19.61 -11.21
C ARG A 114 6.05 18.72 -11.91
N GLU A 115 6.90 19.27 -12.77
CA GLU A 115 7.93 18.51 -13.48
C GLU A 115 8.98 17.93 -12.53
N CYS A 116 9.47 18.73 -11.56
CA CYS A 116 10.39 18.26 -10.51
C CYS A 116 9.80 17.09 -9.73
N LEU A 117 8.55 17.22 -9.26
CA LEU A 117 7.85 16.16 -8.53
C LEU A 117 7.66 14.90 -9.38
N LEU A 118 7.42 15.04 -10.68
CA LEU A 118 7.28 13.89 -11.59
C LEU A 118 8.58 13.10 -11.71
N TRP A 119 9.73 13.78 -11.73
CA TRP A 119 11.04 13.12 -11.74
C TRP A 119 11.40 12.52 -10.38
N LEU A 120 11.03 13.20 -9.29
CA LEU A 120 11.19 12.67 -7.94
C LEU A 120 10.38 11.38 -7.74
N CYS A 121 9.13 11.35 -8.20
CA CYS A 121 8.27 10.15 -8.17
C CYS A 121 8.82 8.98 -9.00
N LYS A 122 9.71 9.25 -9.96
CA LYS A 122 10.44 8.22 -10.72
C LYS A 122 11.74 7.78 -10.05
N GLY A 123 12.05 8.32 -8.87
CA GLY A 123 13.23 7.98 -8.07
C GLY A 123 14.48 8.77 -8.43
N LEU A 124 14.38 9.86 -9.21
CA LEU A 124 15.54 10.71 -9.47
C LEU A 124 15.88 11.53 -8.22
N ARG A 125 17.17 11.60 -7.91
CA ARG A 125 17.73 12.51 -6.88
C ARG A 125 17.80 13.93 -7.42
N ASN A 126 17.84 14.93 -6.52
CA ASN A 126 17.79 16.35 -6.88
C ASN A 126 18.88 16.79 -7.87
N ASP A 127 20.09 16.21 -7.79
CA ASP A 127 21.18 16.42 -8.76
C ASP A 127 20.81 15.91 -10.16
N ALA A 128 20.32 14.69 -10.26
CA ALA A 128 19.87 14.11 -11.54
C ALA A 128 18.66 14.85 -12.14
N ILE A 129 17.76 15.39 -11.30
CA ILE A 129 16.65 16.24 -11.74
C ILE A 129 17.18 17.56 -12.31
N ALA A 130 18.12 18.19 -11.61
CA ALA A 130 18.73 19.45 -12.03
C ALA A 130 19.45 19.31 -13.38
N ASP A 131 20.27 18.28 -13.54
CA ASP A 131 20.95 17.96 -14.80
C ASP A 131 19.94 17.71 -15.93
N ARG A 132 18.86 16.97 -15.64
CA ARG A 132 17.81 16.67 -16.62
C ARG A 132 17.01 17.89 -17.05
N MET A 133 16.81 18.85 -16.15
CA MET A 133 16.03 20.06 -16.39
C MET A 133 16.87 21.25 -16.85
N GLY A 134 18.20 21.11 -16.89
CA GLY A 134 19.14 22.16 -17.26
C GLY A 134 19.15 23.33 -16.28
N ILE A 135 18.98 23.05 -14.98
CA ILE A 135 18.91 24.06 -13.90
C ILE A 135 19.93 23.75 -12.82
N SER A 136 20.13 24.68 -11.88
CA SER A 136 20.99 24.42 -10.72
C SER A 136 20.28 23.50 -9.71
N ARG A 137 21.05 22.70 -8.97
CA ARG A 137 20.50 21.84 -7.91
C ARG A 137 19.71 22.62 -6.85
N VAL A 138 20.18 23.81 -6.48
CA VAL A 138 19.51 24.70 -5.50
C VAL A 138 18.14 25.15 -6.00
N THR A 139 17.89 25.13 -7.32
CA THR A 139 16.58 25.45 -7.91
C THR A 139 15.58 24.29 -7.80
N VAL A 140 16.04 23.07 -7.49
CA VAL A 140 15.19 21.89 -7.27
C VAL A 140 14.80 21.72 -5.81
N GLU A 141 15.66 22.16 -4.88
CA GLU A 141 15.46 22.12 -3.42
C GLU A 141 14.42 23.15 -2.95
#